data_AF-A0A412TJI8-F1
#
_entry.id   AF-A0A412TJI8-F1
#
_cell.length_a   1.000
_cell.length_b   1.000
_cell.length_c   1.000
_cell.angle_alpha   90.00
_cell.angle_beta   90.00
_cell.angle_gamma   90.00
#
_symmetry.space_group_name_H-M   'P 1'
#
loop_
_entity.id
_entity.type
_entity.pdbx_description
1 polymer ?
#
loop_
_entity_poly.entity_id
_entity_poly.type
_entity_poly.pdbx_seq_one_letter_code
_entity_poly.pdbx_strand_id
1 'polypeptide(L)'
;MFVLGHSLGGGLTQFAVAANRSNHIEGWGFNSAGLSETSVRALLTAADVAGGMENVVLHHYVTGADPVSKLGGLVGTVTTIPGSADLGHTRDDLRQVI
;
A
#
# COMPACT_ATOMS: atom_id res chain seq x y z
N MET A 1 7.13 -13.06 5.55
CA MET A 1 7.12 -13.06 4.06
C MET A 1 6.73 -11.66 3.62
N PHE A 2 7.32 -11.14 2.55
CA PHE A 2 6.97 -9.81 2.05
C PHE A 2 6.44 -9.85 0.62
N VAL A 3 5.53 -8.93 0.30
CA VAL A 3 4.98 -8.72 -1.05
C VAL A 3 5.23 -7.28 -1.44
N LEU A 4 5.70 -7.07 -2.67
CA LEU A 4 6.07 -5.76 -3.19
C LEU A 4 5.31 -5.49 -4.48
N GLY A 5 4.97 -4.23 -4.73
CA GLY A 5 4.41 -3.85 -6.03
C GLY A 5 4.43 -2.36 -6.31
N HIS A 6 4.50 -2.02 -7.60
CA HIS A 6 4.42 -0.64 -8.09
C HIS A 6 3.13 -0.42 -8.88
N SER A 7 2.54 0.77 -8.81
CA SER A 7 1.32 1.12 -9.57
C SER A 7 0.18 0.14 -9.30
N LEU A 8 -0.38 -0.50 -10.33
CA LEU A 8 -1.37 -1.58 -10.17
C LEU A 8 -0.86 -2.71 -9.28
N GLY A 9 0.43 -3.06 -9.37
CA GLY A 9 1.05 -4.08 -8.51
C GLY A 9 1.02 -3.69 -7.03
N GLY A 10 1.12 -2.40 -6.70
CA GLY A 10 0.97 -1.90 -5.33
C GLY A 10 -0.47 -2.05 -4.82
N GLY A 11 -1.46 -1.82 -5.71
CA GLY A 11 -2.86 -2.13 -5.43
C GLY A 11 -3.11 -3.62 -5.18
N LEU A 12 -2.50 -4.50 -5.98
CA LEU A 12 -2.56 -5.95 -5.76
C LEU A 12 -1.84 -6.37 -4.49
N THR A 13 -0.76 -5.67 -4.10
CA THR A 13 -0.01 -5.93 -2.86
C THR A 13 -0.89 -5.69 -1.63
N GLN A 14 -1.59 -4.54 -1.55
CA GLN A 14 -2.49 -4.28 -0.43
C GLN A 14 -3.66 -5.28 -0.37
N PHE A 15 -4.20 -5.68 -1.53
CA PHE A 15 -5.23 -6.71 -1.57
C PHE A 15 -4.70 -8.06 -1.08
N ALA A 16 -3.52 -8.48 -1.56
CA ALA A 16 -2.91 -9.75 -1.17
C ALA A 16 -2.61 -9.82 0.32
N VAL A 17 -2.03 -8.77 0.91
CA VAL A 17 -1.76 -8.73 2.35
C VAL A 17 -3.04 -8.76 3.16
N ALA A 18 -4.02 -7.91 2.82
CA ALA A 18 -5.27 -7.84 3.57
C ALA A 18 -6.09 -9.15 3.46
N ALA A 19 -6.07 -9.80 2.30
CA ALA A 19 -6.70 -11.11 2.10
C ALA A 19 -5.98 -12.25 2.86
N ASN A 20 -4.67 -12.13 3.09
CA ASN A 20 -3.83 -13.13 3.76
C ASN A 20 -3.43 -12.74 5.19
N ARG A 21 -4.21 -11.89 5.86
CA ARG A 21 -3.92 -11.33 7.18
C ARG A 21 -3.56 -12.34 8.29
N SER A 22 -4.01 -13.59 8.19
CA SER A 22 -3.65 -14.65 9.15
C SER A 22 -2.19 -15.09 9.05
N ASN A 23 -1.53 -14.80 7.93
CA ASN A 23 -0.20 -15.33 7.59
C ASN A 23 0.94 -14.34 7.90
N HIS A 24 0.64 -13.21 8.57
CA HIS A 24 1.63 -12.17 8.94
C HIS A 24 2.52 -11.79 7.75
N ILE A 25 1.89 -11.32 6.68
CA ILE A 25 2.58 -10.87 5.46
C ILE A 25 2.75 -9.36 5.54
N GLU A 26 3.95 -8.89 5.22
CA GLU A 26 4.25 -7.47 5.12
C GLU A 26 4.16 -7.02 3.66
N GLY A 27 3.53 -5.88 3.39
CA GLY A 27 3.30 -5.38 2.03
C GLY A 27 3.85 -4.00 1.81
N TRP A 28 4.58 -3.83 0.71
CA TRP A 28 5.21 -2.56 0.35
C TRP A 28 4.74 -2.14 -1.05
N GLY A 29 4.01 -1.04 -1.11
CA GLY A 29 3.45 -0.49 -2.34
C GLY A 29 4.13 0.82 -2.74
N PHE A 30 4.48 0.97 -4.01
CA PHE A 30 5.09 2.18 -4.56
C PHE A 30 4.16 2.84 -5.58
N ASN A 31 3.81 4.11 -5.41
CA ASN A 31 2.82 4.81 -6.25
C ASN A 31 1.58 3.94 -6.52
N SER A 32 1.03 3.35 -5.45
CA SER A 32 0.04 2.27 -5.56
C SER A 32 -1.28 2.76 -6.11
N ALA A 33 -1.89 2.00 -7.03
CA ALA A 33 -3.29 2.22 -7.38
C ALA A 33 -4.15 1.89 -6.16
N GLY A 34 -4.96 2.86 -5.73
CA GLY A 34 -5.89 2.67 -4.63
C GLY A 34 -6.99 1.69 -4.99
N LEU A 35 -7.50 0.98 -3.98
CA LEU A 35 -8.64 0.09 -4.13
C LEU A 35 -9.94 0.89 -4.23
N SER A 36 -10.95 0.32 -4.87
CA SER A 36 -12.29 0.91 -4.86
C SER A 36 -12.84 1.01 -3.43
N GLU A 37 -13.74 1.96 -3.18
CA GLU A 37 -14.39 2.11 -1.86
C GLU A 37 -15.05 0.79 -1.42
N THR A 38 -15.72 0.09 -2.34
CA THR A 38 -16.34 -1.22 -2.09
C THR A 38 -15.30 -2.25 -1.63
N SER A 39 -14.14 -2.29 -2.27
CA SER A 39 -13.05 -3.19 -1.92
C SER A 39 -12.46 -2.86 -0.55
N VAL A 40 -12.22 -1.57 -0.25
CA VAL A 40 -11.72 -1.14 1.06
C VAL A 40 -12.70 -1.50 2.17
N ARG A 41 -13.99 -1.21 1.97
CA ARG A 41 -15.05 -1.57 2.94
C ARG A 41 -15.09 -3.07 3.18
N ALA A 42 -15.04 -3.88 2.12
CA ALA A 42 -15.02 -5.34 2.26
C ALA A 42 -13.82 -5.84 3.08
N LEU A 43 -12.64 -5.25 2.88
CA LEU A 43 -11.44 -5.60 3.65
C LEU A 43 -11.57 -5.22 5.12
N LEU A 44 -12.06 -4.01 5.42
CA LEU A 44 -12.26 -3.53 6.79
C LEU A 44 -13.34 -4.33 7.52
N THR A 45 -14.50 -4.56 6.90
CA THR A 45 -15.57 -5.39 7.47
C THR A 45 -15.08 -6.81 7.75
N ALA A 46 -14.32 -7.39 6.83
CA ALA A 46 -13.74 -8.70 7.08
C ALA A 46 -12.78 -8.67 8.27
N ALA A 47 -12.04 -7.57 8.48
CA ALA A 47 -11.10 -7.45 9.60
C ALA A 47 -11.83 -7.27 10.92
N ASP A 48 -12.89 -6.46 10.98
CA ASP A 48 -13.73 -6.29 12.17
C ASP A 48 -14.31 -7.63 12.65
N VAL A 49 -14.75 -8.48 11.72
CA VAL A 49 -15.28 -9.83 12.03
C VAL A 49 -14.18 -10.78 12.53
N ALA A 50 -12.93 -10.58 12.14
CA ALA A 50 -11.81 -11.49 12.41
C ALA A 50 -10.85 -11.03 13.50
N GLY A 51 -11.17 -9.98 14.26
CA GLY A 51 -10.33 -9.49 15.36
C GLY A 51 -9.27 -8.46 14.95
N GLY A 52 -9.47 -7.75 13.84
CA GLY A 52 -8.75 -6.51 13.51
C GLY A 52 -7.73 -6.59 12.36
N MET A 53 -7.26 -5.41 11.96
CA MET A 53 -6.20 -5.20 10.95
C MET A 53 -4.79 -5.22 11.55
N GLU A 54 -4.64 -5.61 12.83
CA GLU A 54 -3.38 -5.44 13.58
C GLU A 54 -2.21 -6.25 12.98
N ASN A 55 -2.51 -7.35 12.29
CA ASN A 55 -1.52 -8.18 11.61
C ASN A 55 -1.27 -7.78 10.14
N VAL A 56 -1.94 -6.73 9.65
CA VAL A 56 -1.77 -6.19 8.30
C VAL A 56 -0.78 -5.05 8.36
N VAL A 57 0.47 -5.34 8.00
CA VAL A 57 1.54 -4.35 7.90
C VAL A 57 1.68 -3.94 6.44
N LEU A 58 1.15 -2.75 6.10
CA LEU A 58 1.17 -2.19 4.76
C LEU A 58 1.82 -0.81 4.75
N HIS A 59 2.87 -0.67 3.94
CA HIS A 59 3.60 0.56 3.72
C HIS A 59 3.40 1.01 2.26
N HIS A 60 2.84 2.20 2.07
CA HIS A 60 2.69 2.85 0.78
C HIS A 60 3.65 4.02 0.67
N TYR A 61 4.51 4.02 -0.34
CA TYR A 61 5.42 5.12 -0.65
C TYR A 61 4.92 5.83 -1.90
N VAL A 62 4.64 7.13 -1.79
CA VAL A 62 4.05 7.94 -2.87
C VAL A 62 4.92 9.14 -3.19
N THR A 63 5.02 9.50 -4.47
CA THR A 63 5.63 10.78 -4.88
C THR A 63 4.54 11.85 -5.02
N GLY A 64 4.85 13.10 -4.69
CA GLY A 64 3.84 14.17 -4.65
C GLY A 64 3.11 14.44 -5.97
N ALA A 65 3.76 14.15 -7.10
CA ALA A 65 3.17 14.34 -8.43
C ALA A 65 2.53 13.07 -9.02
N ASP A 66 2.60 11.91 -8.35
CA ASP A 66 2.07 10.65 -8.87
C ASP A 66 0.54 10.72 -9.11
N PRO A 67 0.06 10.49 -10.34
CA PRO A 67 -1.36 10.45 -10.61
C PRO A 67 -2.03 9.15 -10.16
N VAL A 68 -1.28 8.05 -10.01
CA VAL A 68 -1.84 6.71 -9.75
C VAL A 68 -2.41 6.62 -8.35
N SER A 69 -1.66 7.10 -7.35
CA SER A 69 -2.05 7.06 -5.93
C SER A 69 -3.15 8.05 -5.55
N LYS A 70 -3.57 8.92 -6.49
CA LYS A 70 -4.67 9.88 -6.26
C LYS A 70 -6.05 9.25 -6.38
N LEU A 71 -6.12 8.02 -6.92
CA LEU A 71 -7.38 7.33 -7.18
C LEU A 71 -7.54 6.13 -6.25
N GLY A 72 -8.72 6.02 -5.64
CA GLY A 72 -9.06 4.93 -4.72
C GLY A 72 -8.50 5.11 -3.30
N GLY A 73 -8.71 4.11 -2.46
CA GLY A 73 -8.23 4.07 -1.08
C GLY A 73 -6.95 3.25 -0.93
N LEU A 74 -6.03 3.76 -0.13
CA LEU A 74 -4.84 3.04 0.34
C LEU A 74 -5.07 2.61 1.79
N VAL A 75 -4.73 1.37 2.11
CA VAL A 75 -4.90 0.79 3.45
C VAL A 75 -3.52 0.62 4.09
N GLY A 76 -3.34 1.14 5.31
CA GLY A 76 -2.07 1.11 6.03
C GLY A 76 -1.38 2.47 6.08
N THR A 77 -0.07 2.49 6.25
CA THR A 77 0.71 3.71 6.37
C THR A 77 1.06 4.26 5.00
N VAL A 78 0.75 5.53 4.75
CA VAL A 78 1.14 6.24 3.52
C VAL A 78 2.24 7.24 3.86
N THR A 79 3.37 7.11 3.18
CA THR A 79 4.53 7.99 3.32
C THR A 79 4.83 8.66 2.01
N THR A 80 4.77 10.00 1.99
CA THR A 80 5.18 10.78 0.82
C THR A 80 6.69 10.91 0.83
N ILE A 81 7.35 10.39 -0.20
CA ILE A 81 8.80 10.53 -0.36
C ILE A 81 9.11 11.82 -1.15
N PRO A 82 10.21 12.53 -0.80
CA PRO A 82 10.66 13.66 -1.59
C PRO A 82 11.09 13.14 -2.96
N GLY A 83 10.28 13.41 -3.98
CA GLY A 83 10.61 12.97 -5.33
C GLY A 83 11.87 13.66 -5.82
N SER A 84 12.74 12.91 -6.51
CA SER A 84 13.47 13.49 -7.63
C SER A 84 12.46 14.11 -8.60
N ALA A 85 12.85 15.06 -9.45
CA ALA A 85 11.90 15.80 -10.31
C ALA A 85 11.02 14.91 -11.24
N ASP A 86 11.28 13.60 -11.27
CA ASP A 86 10.55 12.57 -12.01
C ASP A 86 9.60 11.76 -11.11
N LEU A 87 8.49 11.28 -11.70
CA LEU A 87 7.43 10.49 -11.05
C LEU A 87 7.87 9.08 -10.57
N GLY A 88 9.17 8.79 -10.63
CA GLY A 88 9.75 7.48 -10.33
C GLY A 88 10.23 7.33 -8.89
N HIS A 89 10.48 6.08 -8.51
CA HIS A 89 11.14 5.71 -7.26
C HIS A 89 12.52 5.15 -7.56
N THR A 90 13.55 5.67 -6.91
CA THR A 90 14.87 5.05 -6.86
C THR A 90 15.11 4.40 -5.50
N ARG A 91 16.06 3.47 -5.45
CA ARG A 91 16.49 2.87 -4.18
C ARG A 91 16.95 3.94 -3.17
N ASP A 92 17.53 5.03 -3.65
CA ASP A 92 18.09 6.07 -2.79
C ASP A 92 17.01 6.94 -2.15
N ASP A 93 15.84 7.09 -2.79
CA ASP A 93 14.68 7.78 -2.20
C ASP A 93 14.11 7.03 -0.99
N LEU A 94 14.22 5.69 -0.98
CA LEU A 94 13.78 4.85 0.13
C LEU A 94 14.71 4.91 1.34
N ARG A 95 16.01 5.14 1.13
CA ARG A 95 17.00 5.24 2.22
C ARG A 95 16.86 6.48 3.09
N GLN A 96 16.14 7.49 2.62
CA GLN A 96 15.91 8.72 3.38
C GLN A 96 14.73 8.61 4.35
N VAL A 97 13.95 7.53 4.25
CA VAL A 97 12.62 7.40 4.88
C VAL A 97 12.53 6.16 5.79
N ILE A 98 13.42 5.19 5.61
CA ILE A 98 13.55 3.97 6.43
C ILE A 98 14.78 4.13 7.34
#